data_AF-E6J3K8-F1
#
_entry.id   AF-E6J3K8-F1
#
_cell.length_a   1.000
_cell.length_b   1.000
_cell.length_c   1.000
_cell.angle_alpha   90.00
_cell.angle_beta   90.00
_cell.angle_gamma   90.00
#
_symmetry.space_group_name_H-M   'P 1'
#
loop_
_entity.id
_entity.type
_entity.pdbx_description
1 polymer ?
#
loop_
_entity_poly.entity_id
_entity_poly.type
_entity_poly.pdbx_seq_one_letter_code
_entity_poly.pdbx_strand_id
1 'polypeptide(L)'
;MKKLFKLIKLELKRNNIKTYVIASSVTFIVMLGFIYLFAYAPQINPDPDLQIFAGYPKIISLFSTLSMAVFATLSATMCTRFIIDEYKDKRAILLFSYPIRRDKILCSKLMVVFLFTLMAMVSCNVLAFGIFGITESISPLVEGTWTVSLMMRAIKITIIMSMIAASTGIIAVGIGFLKKSIPTTILSAVFLSSLFCNILFSFIGNSNKNDVAALILMCLTVLGGIGVSLLLTKKINHMEVE
;
A
#
# COMPACT_ATOMS: atom_id res chain seq x y z
N MET A 1 12.57 -2.75 23.44
CA MET A 1 12.66 -1.96 22.19
C MET A 1 14.03 -2.02 21.49
N LYS A 2 15.17 -1.76 22.15
CA LYS A 2 16.51 -1.72 21.49
C LYS A 2 16.87 -2.97 20.65
N LYS A 3 16.52 -4.18 21.10
CA LYS A 3 16.73 -5.43 20.33
C LYS A 3 15.90 -5.48 19.03
N LEU A 4 14.67 -4.94 19.02
CA LEU A 4 13.77 -4.96 17.87
C LEU A 4 14.28 -4.03 16.75
N PHE A 5 14.72 -2.82 17.10
CA PHE A 5 15.33 -1.90 16.13
C PHE A 5 16.62 -2.44 15.50
N LYS A 6 17.42 -3.20 16.27
CA LYS A 6 18.61 -3.87 15.74
C LYS A 6 18.24 -4.96 14.73
N LEU A 7 17.16 -5.71 14.98
CA LEU A 7 16.61 -6.71 14.05
C LEU A 7 16.09 -6.03 12.78
N ILE A 8 15.31 -4.95 12.90
CA ILE A 8 14.85 -4.14 11.77
C ILE A 8 16.03 -3.67 10.91
N LYS A 9 17.07 -3.11 11.53
CA LYS A 9 18.26 -2.62 10.81
C LYS A 9 19.03 -3.76 10.12
N LEU A 10 19.08 -4.94 10.73
CA LEU A 10 19.72 -6.12 10.15
C LEU A 10 18.92 -6.68 8.97
N GLU A 11 17.59 -6.77 9.07
CA GLU A 11 16.72 -7.14 7.95
C GLU A 11 16.85 -6.13 6.80
N LEU A 12 16.92 -4.83 7.12
CA LEU A 12 17.12 -3.77 6.14
C LEU A 12 18.45 -3.90 5.38
N LYS A 13 19.50 -4.36 6.06
CA LYS A 13 20.84 -4.54 5.49
C LYS A 13 21.01 -5.89 4.77
N ARG A 14 20.33 -6.94 5.24
CA ARG A 14 20.41 -8.30 4.69
C ARG A 14 19.57 -8.45 3.43
N ASN A 15 18.44 -7.74 3.35
CA ASN A 15 17.57 -7.80 2.21
C ASN A 15 17.92 -6.70 1.18
N ASN A 16 17.91 -7.04 -0.10
CA ASN A 16 18.19 -6.13 -1.22
C ASN A 16 17.06 -5.08 -1.40
N ILE A 17 16.90 -4.18 -0.43
CA ILE A 17 15.89 -3.12 -0.44
C ILE A 17 16.08 -2.17 -1.62
N LYS A 18 17.30 -2.09 -2.16
CA LYS A 18 17.59 -1.39 -3.41
C LYS A 18 16.63 -1.78 -4.53
N THR A 19 16.29 -3.07 -4.69
CA THR A 19 15.35 -3.52 -5.72
C THR A 19 13.94 -2.96 -5.50
N TYR A 20 13.48 -2.90 -4.26
CA TYR A 20 12.16 -2.35 -3.93
C TYR A 20 12.12 -0.82 -4.01
N VAL A 21 13.24 -0.16 -3.69
CA VAL A 21 13.38 1.30 -3.90
C VAL A 21 13.33 1.63 -5.39
N ILE A 22 14.07 0.88 -6.23
CA ILE A 22 14.01 1.05 -7.69
C ILE A 22 12.59 0.79 -8.20
N ALA A 23 11.92 -0.27 -7.74
CA ALA A 23 10.54 -0.55 -8.10
C ALA A 23 9.61 0.61 -7.71
N SER A 24 9.77 1.19 -6.51
CA SER A 24 9.01 2.37 -6.09
C SER A 24 9.30 3.60 -6.95
N SER A 25 10.54 3.80 -7.40
CA SER A 25 10.92 4.91 -8.29
C SER A 25 10.30 4.74 -9.69
N VAL A 26 10.28 3.52 -10.23
CA VAL A 26 9.60 3.24 -11.51
C VAL A 26 8.10 3.45 -11.37
N THR A 27 7.49 2.95 -10.29
CA THR A 27 6.07 3.18 -9.99
C THR A 27 5.75 4.67 -9.92
N PHE A 28 6.63 5.50 -9.36
CA PHE A 28 6.45 6.95 -9.33
C PHE A 28 6.36 7.57 -10.73
N ILE A 29 7.27 7.21 -11.63
CA ILE A 29 7.26 7.71 -13.02
C ILE A 29 5.96 7.30 -13.73
N VAL A 30 5.53 6.05 -13.54
CA VAL A 30 4.27 5.55 -14.12
C VAL A 30 3.07 6.29 -13.55
N MET A 31 3.02 6.49 -12.22
CA MET A 31 1.94 7.21 -11.55
C MET A 31 1.87 8.68 -11.98
N LEU A 32 3.02 9.34 -12.21
CA LEU A 32 3.05 10.66 -12.82
C LEU A 32 2.39 10.67 -14.21
N GLY A 33 2.64 9.67 -15.04
CA GLY A 33 1.94 9.53 -16.32
C GLY A 33 0.42 9.43 -16.17
N PHE A 34 -0.04 8.64 -15.19
CA PHE A 34 -1.48 8.47 -14.94
C PHE A 34 -2.18 9.74 -14.45
N ILE A 35 -1.56 10.56 -13.60
CA ILE A 35 -2.20 11.80 -13.12
C ILE A 35 -2.42 12.79 -14.27
N TYR A 36 -1.46 12.91 -15.19
CA TYR A 36 -1.63 13.74 -16.39
C TYR A 36 -2.64 13.15 -17.36
N LEU A 37 -2.66 11.81 -17.51
CA LEU A 37 -3.66 11.14 -18.33
C LEU A 37 -5.08 11.42 -17.81
N PHE A 38 -5.31 11.40 -16.50
CA PHE A 38 -6.62 11.75 -15.93
C PHE A 38 -6.97 13.22 -16.04
N ALA A 39 -5.99 14.11 -15.99
CA ALA A 39 -6.21 15.54 -16.21
C ALA A 39 -6.56 15.85 -17.68
N TYR A 40 -5.92 15.16 -18.63
CA TYR A 40 -6.10 15.41 -20.06
C TYR A 40 -7.30 14.66 -20.67
N ALA A 41 -7.67 13.49 -20.13
CA ALA A 41 -8.81 12.69 -20.60
C ALA A 41 -10.08 13.52 -20.89
N PRO A 42 -10.63 14.32 -19.94
CA PRO A 42 -11.86 15.09 -20.17
C PRO A 42 -11.75 16.18 -21.27
N GLN A 43 -10.54 16.59 -21.67
CA GLN A 43 -10.35 17.57 -22.75
C GLN A 43 -10.45 16.95 -24.16
N ILE A 44 -10.14 15.66 -24.30
CA ILE A 44 -10.12 14.98 -25.61
C ILE A 44 -11.53 14.69 -26.11
N ASN A 45 -12.40 14.18 -25.23
CA ASN A 45 -13.79 13.87 -25.56
C ASN A 45 -14.70 14.34 -24.41
N PRO A 46 -15.60 15.32 -24.63
CA PRO A 46 -16.59 15.75 -23.64
C PRO A 46 -17.77 14.75 -23.57
N ASP A 47 -17.47 13.46 -23.51
CA ASP A 47 -18.48 12.42 -23.29
C ASP A 47 -19.01 12.50 -21.85
N PRO A 48 -20.30 12.21 -21.60
CA PRO A 48 -20.88 12.18 -20.25
C PRO A 48 -20.13 11.24 -19.30
N ASP A 49 -19.59 10.15 -19.82
CA ASP A 49 -18.82 9.16 -19.06
C ASP A 49 -17.43 9.67 -18.67
N LEU A 50 -16.85 10.61 -19.41
CA LEU A 50 -15.57 11.24 -19.09
C LEU A 50 -15.71 12.35 -18.03
N GLN A 51 -16.93 12.80 -17.73
CA GLN A 51 -17.19 13.70 -16.58
C GLN A 51 -16.96 13.01 -15.22
N ILE A 52 -16.72 11.68 -15.21
CA ILE A 52 -16.20 10.96 -14.04
C ILE A 52 -14.78 11.45 -13.69
N PHE A 53 -14.01 11.96 -14.66
CA PHE A 53 -12.69 12.57 -14.44
C PHE A 53 -12.75 14.09 -14.23
N ALA A 54 -13.91 14.72 -14.44
CA ALA A 54 -14.05 16.16 -14.31
C ALA A 54 -13.94 16.60 -12.84
N GLY A 55 -12.96 17.48 -12.59
CA GLY A 55 -12.74 18.13 -11.31
C GLY A 55 -11.67 17.46 -10.44
N TYR A 56 -10.86 18.31 -9.82
CA TYR A 56 -9.74 17.90 -8.98
C TYR A 56 -10.07 16.88 -7.87
N PRO A 57 -11.22 16.93 -7.16
CA PRO A 57 -11.53 15.93 -6.12
C PRO A 57 -11.63 14.51 -6.65
N LYS A 58 -12.17 14.32 -7.87
CA LYS A 58 -12.30 13.00 -8.48
C LYS A 58 -10.95 12.48 -8.97
N ILE A 59 -10.14 13.34 -9.58
CA ILE A 59 -8.76 13.01 -10.00
C ILE A 59 -7.93 12.56 -8.78
N ILE A 60 -7.98 13.30 -7.68
CA ILE A 60 -7.27 12.93 -6.43
C ILE A 60 -7.75 11.57 -5.92
N SER A 61 -9.05 11.33 -5.92
CA SER A 61 -9.64 10.08 -5.44
C SER A 61 -9.20 8.89 -6.28
N LEU A 62 -9.28 9.03 -7.61
CA LEU A 62 -8.92 7.99 -8.57
C LEU A 62 -7.42 7.68 -8.52
N PHE A 63 -6.58 8.72 -8.57
CA PHE A 63 -5.13 8.60 -8.48
C PHE A 63 -4.70 7.91 -7.18
N SER A 64 -5.28 8.31 -6.05
CA SER A 64 -4.95 7.73 -4.75
C SER A 64 -5.39 6.26 -4.64
N THR A 65 -6.52 5.91 -5.27
CA THR A 65 -7.05 4.55 -5.33
C THR A 65 -6.16 3.62 -6.17
N LEU A 66 -5.71 4.09 -7.34
CA LEU A 66 -4.78 3.34 -8.18
C LEU A 66 -3.41 3.18 -7.51
N SER A 67 -2.93 4.24 -6.86
CA SER A 67 -1.71 4.18 -6.06
C SER A 67 -1.82 3.14 -4.96
N MET A 68 -2.97 3.09 -4.26
CA MET A 68 -3.22 2.06 -3.25
C MET A 68 -3.10 0.65 -3.82
N ALA A 69 -3.68 0.37 -4.99
CA ALA A 69 -3.60 -0.95 -5.61
C ALA A 69 -2.15 -1.36 -5.90
N VAL A 70 -1.38 -0.47 -6.53
CA VAL A 70 0.01 -0.77 -6.88
C VAL A 70 0.88 -0.96 -5.64
N PHE A 71 0.76 -0.09 -4.63
CA PHE A 71 1.54 -0.25 -3.40
C PHE A 71 1.07 -1.44 -2.54
N ALA A 72 -0.21 -1.84 -2.59
CA ALA A 72 -0.70 -3.06 -1.94
C ALA A 72 -0.05 -4.31 -2.55
N THR A 73 0.03 -4.38 -3.88
CA THR A 73 0.72 -5.49 -4.56
C THR A 73 2.22 -5.49 -4.27
N LEU A 74 2.87 -4.32 -4.23
CA LEU A 74 4.27 -4.18 -3.82
C LEU A 74 4.49 -4.70 -2.40
N SER A 75 3.64 -4.32 -1.44
CA SER A 75 3.67 -4.81 -0.06
C SER A 75 3.55 -6.33 0.00
N ALA A 76 2.62 -6.92 -0.74
CA ALA A 76 2.42 -8.36 -0.80
C ALA A 76 3.63 -9.10 -1.38
N THR A 77 4.27 -8.59 -2.43
CA THR A 77 5.49 -9.18 -3.01
C THR A 77 6.66 -9.13 -2.02
N MET A 78 6.82 -8.02 -1.30
CA MET A 78 7.87 -7.84 -0.30
C MET A 78 7.69 -8.78 0.89
N CYS A 79 6.46 -8.86 1.43
CA CYS A 79 6.14 -9.81 2.49
C CYS A 79 6.29 -11.27 2.04
N THR A 80 5.95 -11.60 0.80
CA THR A 80 6.12 -12.96 0.26
C THR A 80 7.59 -13.37 0.27
N ARG A 81 8.51 -12.48 -0.19
CA ARG A 81 9.95 -12.75 -0.12
C ARG A 81 10.49 -12.86 1.29
N PHE A 82 9.95 -12.12 2.25
CA PHE A 82 10.49 -12.10 3.62
C PHE A 82 9.96 -13.23 4.51
N ILE A 83 8.78 -13.74 4.17
CA ILE A 83 8.04 -14.70 4.99
C ILE A 83 7.90 -16.02 4.24
N ILE A 84 7.30 -16.04 3.06
CA ILE A 84 7.00 -17.30 2.38
C ILE A 84 8.28 -17.98 1.90
N ASP A 85 9.21 -17.24 1.28
CA ASP A 85 10.48 -17.83 0.81
C ASP A 85 11.36 -18.36 1.96
N GLU A 86 11.35 -17.70 3.13
CA GLU A 86 12.15 -18.15 4.27
C GLU A 86 11.54 -19.32 5.05
N TYR A 87 10.21 -19.44 5.07
CA TYR A 87 9.49 -20.48 5.82
C TYR A 87 9.10 -21.70 4.96
N LYS A 88 9.23 -21.64 3.63
CA LYS A 88 8.95 -22.76 2.72
C LYS A 88 10.12 -23.74 2.56
N ASP A 89 11.36 -23.29 2.78
CA ASP A 89 12.57 -24.05 2.48
C ASP A 89 13.28 -24.63 3.73
N LYS A 90 14.35 -25.41 3.49
CA LYS A 90 15.28 -25.98 4.50
C LYS A 90 15.89 -24.96 5.47
N ARG A 91 15.69 -23.66 5.24
CA ARG A 91 16.09 -22.55 6.14
C ARG A 91 15.18 -22.39 7.36
N ALA A 92 13.99 -23.00 7.36
CA ALA A 92 13.15 -23.07 8.55
C ALA A 92 13.96 -23.64 9.73
N ILE A 93 14.75 -24.71 9.50
CA ILE A 93 15.61 -25.40 10.48
C ILE A 93 16.66 -24.46 11.10
N LEU A 94 17.24 -23.53 10.32
CA LEU A 94 18.18 -22.53 10.84
C LEU A 94 17.49 -21.44 11.66
N LEU A 95 16.23 -21.10 11.34
CA LEU A 95 15.40 -20.27 12.21
C LEU A 95 15.04 -21.02 13.51
N PHE A 96 14.99 -22.37 13.51
CA PHE A 96 14.80 -23.18 14.73
C PHE A 96 16.00 -23.17 15.67
N SER A 97 17.22 -22.95 15.16
CA SER A 97 18.42 -22.84 16.00
C SER A 97 18.62 -21.46 16.62
N TYR A 98 17.80 -20.46 16.28
CA TYR A 98 18.00 -19.09 16.77
C TYR A 98 17.44 -18.94 18.20
N PRO A 99 18.24 -18.48 19.19
CA PRO A 99 17.83 -18.37 20.60
C PRO A 99 16.84 -17.22 20.90
N ILE A 100 16.19 -16.68 19.86
CA ILE A 100 15.26 -15.54 19.96
C ILE A 100 13.87 -16.00 19.55
N ARG A 101 12.86 -15.66 20.36
CA ARG A 101 11.45 -15.95 20.07
C ARG A 101 11.04 -15.42 18.69
N ARG A 102 10.46 -16.29 17.87
CA ARG A 102 10.22 -16.07 16.43
C ARG A 102 8.97 -15.25 16.13
N ASP A 103 8.03 -15.24 17.06
CA ASP A 103 6.92 -14.30 17.12
C ASP A 103 7.39 -12.85 16.94
N LYS A 104 8.49 -12.48 17.61
CA LYS A 104 9.08 -11.13 17.54
C LYS A 104 9.83 -10.90 16.25
N ILE A 105 10.42 -11.93 15.64
CA ILE A 105 11.13 -11.83 14.37
C ILE A 105 10.11 -11.63 13.23
N LEU A 106 9.05 -12.42 13.19
CA LEU A 106 7.99 -12.30 12.20
C LEU A 106 7.30 -10.93 12.32
N CYS A 107 6.92 -10.52 13.53
CA CYS A 107 6.31 -9.21 13.78
C CYS A 107 7.24 -8.07 13.35
N SER A 108 8.54 -8.17 13.64
CA SER A 108 9.53 -7.21 13.18
C SER A 108 9.59 -7.11 11.65
N LYS A 109 9.55 -8.24 10.93
CA LYS A 109 9.56 -8.25 9.46
C LYS A 109 8.31 -7.62 8.87
N LEU A 110 7.13 -8.01 9.37
CA LEU A 110 5.86 -7.42 8.95
C LEU A 110 5.86 -5.90 9.19
N MET A 111 6.40 -5.43 10.31
CA MET A 111 6.49 -4.01 10.61
C MET A 111 7.46 -3.26 9.68
N VAL A 112 8.56 -3.89 9.25
CA VAL A 112 9.44 -3.30 8.23
C VAL A 112 8.73 -3.12 6.90
N VAL A 113 8.01 -4.15 6.42
CA VAL A 113 7.28 -4.05 5.15
C VAL A 113 6.16 -3.02 5.24
N PHE A 114 5.45 -2.98 6.36
CA PHE A 114 4.39 -2.01 6.62
C PHE A 114 4.92 -0.57 6.55
N LEU A 115 5.97 -0.26 7.31
CA LEU A 115 6.57 1.07 7.33
C LEU A 115 7.17 1.46 5.98
N PHE A 116 7.86 0.53 5.31
CA PHE A 116 8.42 0.77 3.99
C PHE A 116 7.33 1.11 2.96
N THR A 117 6.25 0.33 2.91
CA THR A 117 5.14 0.56 1.98
C THR A 117 4.47 1.90 2.24
N LEU A 118 4.23 2.23 3.52
CA LEU A 118 3.61 3.48 3.93
C LEU A 118 4.48 4.68 3.50
N MET A 119 5.76 4.68 3.83
CA MET A 119 6.69 5.76 3.47
C MET A 119 6.86 5.90 1.96
N ALA A 120 6.98 4.78 1.24
CA ALA A 120 7.14 4.78 -0.21
C ALA A 120 5.91 5.36 -0.91
N MET A 121 4.70 4.94 -0.52
CA MET A 121 3.45 5.43 -1.09
C MET A 121 3.21 6.91 -0.79
N VAL A 122 3.40 7.34 0.47
CA VAL A 122 3.23 8.74 0.86
C VAL A 122 4.21 9.62 0.09
N SER A 123 5.49 9.23 -0.01
CA SER A 123 6.50 9.99 -0.75
C SER A 123 6.16 10.08 -2.24
N CYS A 124 5.76 8.97 -2.86
CA CYS A 124 5.36 8.91 -4.26
C CYS A 124 4.18 9.84 -4.57
N ASN A 125 3.12 9.78 -3.76
CA ASN A 125 1.93 10.59 -3.96
C ASN A 125 2.17 12.07 -3.68
N VAL A 126 2.91 12.41 -2.62
CA VAL A 126 3.25 13.81 -2.30
C VAL A 126 4.08 14.44 -3.43
N LEU A 127 5.07 13.71 -3.96
CA LEU A 127 5.85 14.19 -5.11
C LEU A 127 4.98 14.32 -6.37
N ALA A 128 4.11 13.36 -6.65
CA ALA A 128 3.23 13.39 -7.82
C ALA A 128 2.25 14.56 -7.78
N PHE A 129 1.57 14.76 -6.64
CA PHE A 129 0.68 15.91 -6.45
C PHE A 129 1.43 17.25 -6.43
N GLY A 130 2.67 17.27 -5.91
CA GLY A 130 3.51 18.48 -5.93
C GLY A 130 3.87 18.91 -7.36
N ILE A 131 4.33 17.97 -8.20
CA ILE A 131 4.65 18.23 -9.61
C ILE A 131 3.40 18.65 -10.38
N PHE A 132 2.28 17.96 -10.14
CA PHE A 132 1.00 18.29 -10.76
C PHE A 132 0.53 19.71 -10.38
N GLY A 133 0.59 20.08 -9.10
CA GLY A 133 0.20 21.41 -8.63
C GLY A 133 1.07 22.55 -9.19
N ILE A 134 2.38 22.31 -9.36
CA ILE A 134 3.28 23.29 -10.03
C ILE A 134 2.89 23.44 -11.51
N THR A 135 2.56 22.33 -12.19
CA THR A 135 2.20 22.35 -13.61
C THR A 135 0.88 23.09 -13.85
N GLU A 136 -0.13 22.82 -13.03
CA GLU A 136 -1.43 23.54 -13.07
C GLU A 136 -1.28 25.04 -12.82
N SER A 137 -0.28 25.47 -12.05
CA SER A 137 -0.01 26.90 -11.82
C SER A 137 0.52 27.61 -13.07
N ILE A 138 1.11 26.87 -14.03
CA ILE A 138 1.70 27.42 -15.26
C ILE A 138 0.75 27.25 -16.45
N SER A 139 0.09 26.08 -16.55
CA SER A 139 -0.86 25.75 -17.60
C SER A 139 -2.07 25.03 -16.98
N PRO A 140 -3.18 25.74 -16.70
CA PRO A 140 -4.35 25.12 -16.11
C PRO A 140 -4.95 24.10 -17.08
N LEU A 141 -4.84 22.82 -16.74
CA LEU A 141 -5.39 21.71 -17.53
C LEU A 141 -6.77 21.30 -17.01
N VAL A 142 -7.08 21.58 -15.75
CA VAL A 142 -8.37 21.23 -15.15
C VAL A 142 -9.17 22.49 -14.82
N GLU A 143 -10.45 22.51 -15.21
CA GLU A 143 -11.37 23.59 -14.84
C GLU A 143 -11.52 23.67 -13.31
N GLY A 144 -10.96 24.72 -12.71
CA GLY A 144 -11.05 25.05 -11.28
C GLY A 144 -9.76 25.63 -10.71
N THR A 145 -9.81 26.15 -9.48
CA THR A 145 -8.63 26.70 -8.80
C THR A 145 -7.96 25.64 -7.92
N TRP A 146 -6.65 25.44 -8.11
CA TRP A 146 -5.84 24.66 -7.17
C TRP A 146 -5.79 25.37 -5.81
N THR A 147 -6.68 24.97 -4.91
CA THR A 147 -6.85 25.60 -3.59
C THR A 147 -6.07 24.82 -2.53
N VAL A 148 -5.52 25.51 -1.53
CA VAL A 148 -4.80 24.91 -0.39
C VAL A 148 -5.63 23.83 0.34
N SER A 149 -6.96 24.01 0.41
CA SER A 149 -7.90 23.03 0.97
C SER A 149 -7.88 21.69 0.22
N LEU A 150 -7.65 21.74 -1.08
CA LEU A 150 -7.64 20.59 -1.97
C LEU A 150 -6.34 19.80 -1.84
N MET A 151 -5.23 20.50 -1.66
CA MET A 151 -3.93 19.89 -1.32
C MET A 151 -3.96 19.20 0.04
N MET A 152 -4.55 19.84 1.06
CA MET A 152 -4.75 19.22 2.38
C MET A 152 -5.63 17.97 2.30
N ARG A 153 -6.68 18.00 1.47
CA ARG A 153 -7.53 16.82 1.21
C ARG A 153 -6.75 15.70 0.53
N ALA A 154 -5.91 16.00 -0.47
CA ALA A 154 -5.07 15.01 -1.15
C ALA A 154 -4.09 14.31 -0.19
N ILE A 155 -3.47 15.08 0.71
CA ILE A 155 -2.56 14.53 1.74
C ILE A 155 -3.33 13.62 2.70
N LYS A 156 -4.49 14.05 3.19
CA LYS A 156 -5.34 13.24 4.09
C LYS A 156 -5.75 11.91 3.44
N ILE A 157 -6.25 11.95 2.20
CA ILE A 157 -6.64 10.75 1.45
C ILE A 157 -5.43 9.82 1.23
N THR A 158 -4.27 10.38 0.90
CA THR A 158 -3.02 9.62 0.71
C THR A 158 -2.63 8.85 1.96
N ILE A 159 -2.72 9.48 3.14
CA ILE A 159 -2.41 8.81 4.41
C ILE A 159 -3.36 7.64 4.66
N ILE A 160 -4.67 7.86 4.48
CA ILE A 160 -5.70 6.80 4.64
C ILE A 160 -5.41 5.64 3.68
N MET A 161 -5.19 5.94 2.40
CA MET A 161 -4.92 4.95 1.36
C MET A 161 -3.62 4.16 1.61
N SER A 162 -2.57 4.82 2.08
CA SER A 162 -1.30 4.16 2.40
C SER A 162 -1.42 3.14 3.53
N MET A 163 -2.25 3.43 4.53
CA MET A 163 -2.52 2.52 5.65
C MET A 163 -3.32 1.30 5.20
N ILE A 164 -4.27 1.50 4.27
CA ILE A 164 -5.03 0.40 3.65
C ILE A 164 -4.11 -0.44 2.76
N ALA A 165 -3.27 0.18 1.92
CA ALA A 165 -2.31 -0.54 1.07
C ALA A 165 -1.33 -1.41 1.88
N ALA A 166 -0.79 -0.86 2.98
CA ALA A 166 0.13 -1.59 3.82
C ALA A 166 -0.54 -2.76 4.56
N SER A 167 -1.77 -2.56 5.08
CA SER A 167 -2.52 -3.61 5.78
C SER A 167 -3.05 -4.71 4.84
N THR A 168 -3.52 -4.36 3.64
CA THR A 168 -3.95 -5.33 2.63
C THR A 168 -2.82 -6.27 2.19
N GLY A 169 -1.59 -5.76 2.07
CA GLY A 169 -0.42 -6.61 1.83
C GLY A 169 -0.18 -7.63 2.94
N ILE A 170 -0.38 -7.26 4.22
CA ILE A 170 -0.27 -8.18 5.37
C ILE A 170 -1.38 -9.24 5.32
N ILE A 171 -2.62 -8.84 5.03
CA ILE A 171 -3.77 -9.76 4.93
C ILE A 171 -3.53 -10.79 3.82
N ALA A 172 -3.08 -10.34 2.65
CA ALA A 172 -2.76 -11.20 1.51
C ALA A 172 -1.74 -12.28 1.87
N VAL A 173 -0.72 -11.93 2.65
CA VAL A 173 0.33 -12.85 3.10
C VAL A 173 -0.19 -13.87 4.10
N GLY A 174 -1.16 -13.50 4.95
CA GLY A 174 -1.88 -14.47 5.78
C GLY A 174 -2.44 -15.63 4.96
N ILE A 175 -3.13 -15.30 3.86
CA ILE A 175 -3.70 -16.27 2.92
C ILE A 175 -2.60 -17.06 2.20
N GLY A 176 -1.57 -16.37 1.73
CA GLY A 176 -0.43 -16.98 1.04
C GLY A 176 0.36 -17.98 1.90
N PHE A 177 0.55 -17.66 3.17
CA PHE A 177 1.22 -18.51 4.14
C PHE A 177 0.42 -19.78 4.45
N LEU A 178 -0.92 -19.67 4.53
CA LEU A 178 -1.81 -20.83 4.70
C LEU A 178 -1.67 -21.82 3.53
N LYS A 179 -1.49 -21.32 2.31
CA LYS A 179 -1.35 -22.13 1.09
C LYS A 179 0.11 -22.45 0.71
N LYS A 180 1.10 -21.99 1.50
CA LYS A 180 2.56 -22.13 1.23
C LYS A 180 2.96 -21.74 -0.20
N SER A 181 2.31 -20.71 -0.76
CA SER A 181 2.37 -20.38 -2.19
C SER A 181 2.56 -18.89 -2.42
N ILE A 182 3.69 -18.54 -3.05
CA ILE A 182 4.03 -17.20 -3.53
C ILE A 182 2.97 -16.64 -4.49
N PRO A 183 2.56 -17.35 -5.58
CA PRO A 183 1.60 -16.79 -6.52
C PRO A 183 0.23 -16.54 -5.89
N THR A 184 -0.19 -17.38 -4.92
CA THR A 184 -1.46 -17.20 -4.22
C THR A 184 -1.49 -15.90 -3.41
N THR A 185 -0.37 -15.47 -2.84
CA THR A 185 -0.26 -14.19 -2.11
C THR A 185 -0.43 -12.99 -3.02
N ILE A 186 0.16 -13.05 -4.21
CA ILE A 186 0.12 -11.92 -5.15
C ILE A 186 -1.29 -11.80 -5.73
N LEU A 187 -1.89 -12.93 -6.13
CA LEU A 187 -3.27 -12.96 -6.62
C LEU A 187 -4.27 -12.49 -5.55
N SER A 188 -4.09 -12.91 -4.29
CA SER A 188 -4.96 -12.46 -3.20
C SER A 188 -4.81 -10.95 -2.96
N ALA A 189 -3.59 -10.40 -3.03
CA ALA A 189 -3.36 -8.97 -2.90
C ALA A 189 -4.04 -8.17 -4.01
N VAL A 190 -3.93 -8.61 -5.27
CA VAL A 190 -4.58 -7.97 -6.41
C VAL A 190 -6.11 -8.00 -6.24
N PHE A 191 -6.68 -9.17 -5.91
CA PHE A 191 -8.12 -9.31 -5.69
C PHE A 191 -8.63 -8.40 -4.55
N LEU A 192 -7.93 -8.41 -3.42
CA LEU A 192 -8.30 -7.60 -2.25
C LEU A 192 -8.16 -6.10 -2.55
N SER A 193 -7.09 -5.71 -3.26
CA SER A 193 -6.88 -4.33 -3.68
C SER A 193 -8.00 -3.84 -4.59
N SER A 194 -8.47 -4.66 -5.54
CA SER A 194 -9.58 -4.32 -6.43
C SER A 194 -10.89 -4.09 -5.67
N LEU A 195 -11.20 -4.95 -4.70
CA LEU A 195 -12.38 -4.76 -3.83
C LEU A 195 -12.30 -3.46 -3.04
N PHE A 196 -11.17 -3.20 -2.38
CA PHE A 196 -10.99 -1.97 -1.61
C PHE A 196 -10.98 -0.72 -2.49
N CYS A 197 -10.42 -0.82 -3.70
CA CYS A 197 -10.43 0.30 -4.65
C CYS A 197 -11.83 0.74 -5.00
N ASN A 198 -12.71 -0.22 -5.34
CA ASN A 198 -14.09 0.08 -5.71
C ASN A 198 -14.87 0.73 -4.56
N ILE A 199 -14.70 0.19 -3.35
CA ILE A 199 -15.36 0.71 -2.14
C ILE A 199 -14.88 2.14 -1.85
N LEU A 200 -13.56 2.37 -1.88
CA LEU A 200 -12.97 3.66 -1.56
C LEU A 200 -13.25 4.74 -2.60
N PHE A 201 -13.24 4.38 -3.89
CA PHE A 201 -13.60 5.31 -4.96
C PHE A 201 -15.03 5.83 -4.78
N SER A 202 -15.97 4.94 -4.45
CA SER A 202 -17.37 5.30 -4.16
C SER A 202 -17.50 6.24 -2.95
N PHE A 203 -16.76 5.98 -1.87
CA PHE A 203 -16.81 6.82 -0.67
C PHE A 203 -16.13 8.18 -0.84
N ILE A 204 -14.98 8.24 -1.50
CA ILE A 204 -14.16 9.47 -1.56
C ILE A 204 -14.59 10.37 -2.73
N GLY A 205 -15.11 9.80 -3.81
CA GLY A 205 -15.61 10.54 -4.97
C GLY A 205 -16.82 11.43 -4.68
N ASN A 206 -17.60 11.13 -3.62
CA ASN A 206 -18.76 11.92 -3.24
C ASN A 206 -18.41 13.00 -2.21
N SER A 207 -18.14 14.22 -2.69
CA SER A 207 -17.47 15.30 -1.93
C SER A 207 -18.17 15.83 -0.68
N ASN A 208 -19.40 15.42 -0.35
CA ASN A 208 -20.16 16.10 0.71
C ASN A 208 -20.26 15.37 2.07
N LYS A 209 -20.05 14.04 2.23
CA LYS A 209 -20.31 13.37 3.55
C LYS A 209 -19.47 12.13 3.95
N ASN A 210 -18.51 11.65 3.14
CA ASN A 210 -18.04 10.25 3.30
C ASN A 210 -16.57 10.03 3.71
N ASP A 211 -15.82 11.07 4.11
CA ASP A 211 -14.46 10.90 4.67
C ASP A 211 -14.44 9.96 5.90
N VAL A 212 -15.51 9.96 6.69
CA VAL A 212 -15.65 9.10 7.88
C VAL A 212 -15.75 7.62 7.50
N ALA A 213 -16.43 7.28 6.39
CA ALA A 213 -16.54 5.90 5.92
C ALA A 213 -15.17 5.35 5.47
N ALA A 214 -14.36 6.18 4.80
CA ALA A 214 -12.99 5.81 4.44
C ALA A 214 -12.10 5.60 5.68
N LEU A 215 -12.27 6.41 6.73
CA LEU A 215 -11.60 6.23 8.02
C LEU A 215 -12.03 4.95 8.74
N ILE A 216 -13.33 4.62 8.75
CA ILE A 216 -13.83 3.38 9.32
C ILE A 216 -13.24 2.17 8.58
N LEU A 217 -13.19 2.22 7.25
CA LEU A 217 -12.60 1.15 6.44
C LEU A 217 -11.10 0.99 6.70
N MET A 218 -10.39 2.10 6.87
CA MET A 218 -8.99 2.10 7.27
C MET A 218 -8.79 1.45 8.64
N CYS A 219 -9.60 1.80 9.65
CA CYS A 219 -9.57 1.12 10.94
C CYS A 219 -9.84 -0.38 10.81
N LEU A 220 -10.84 -0.78 10.03
CA LEU A 220 -11.21 -2.18 9.82
C LEU A 220 -10.07 -2.99 9.16
N THR A 221 -9.45 -2.44 8.13
CA THR A 221 -8.34 -3.09 7.40
C THR A 221 -7.08 -3.18 8.25
N VAL A 222 -6.76 -2.14 9.03
CA VAL A 222 -5.64 -2.16 9.98
C VAL A 222 -5.87 -3.20 11.07
N LEU A 223 -7.07 -3.25 11.66
CA LEU A 223 -7.43 -4.28 12.64
C LEU A 223 -7.37 -5.69 12.04
N GLY A 224 -7.84 -5.87 10.80
CA GLY A 224 -7.71 -7.11 10.05
C GLY A 224 -6.25 -7.52 9.85
N GLY A 225 -5.38 -6.58 9.47
CA GLY A 225 -3.94 -6.81 9.33
C GLY A 225 -3.26 -7.22 10.65
N ILE A 226 -3.61 -6.58 11.76
CA ILE A 226 -3.14 -6.95 13.11
C ILE A 226 -3.62 -8.37 13.46
N GLY A 227 -4.90 -8.67 13.21
CA GLY A 227 -5.48 -10.00 13.44
C GLY A 227 -4.74 -11.10 12.67
N VAL A 228 -4.46 -10.86 11.38
CA VAL A 228 -3.68 -11.79 10.54
C VAL A 228 -2.25 -11.95 11.07
N SER A 229 -1.58 -10.86 11.47
CA SER A 229 -0.25 -10.94 12.08
C SER A 229 -0.23 -11.79 13.36
N LEU A 230 -1.26 -11.70 14.19
CA LEU A 230 -1.41 -12.53 15.40
C LEU A 230 -1.68 -14.00 15.05
N LEU A 231 -2.53 -14.28 14.05
CA LEU A 231 -2.79 -15.64 13.57
C LEU A 231 -1.52 -16.31 13.03
N LEU A 232 -0.73 -15.58 12.23
CA LEU A 232 0.56 -16.06 11.72
C LEU A 232 1.53 -16.38 12.87
N THR A 233 1.56 -15.51 13.88
CA THR A 233 2.38 -15.71 15.08
C THR A 233 1.98 -16.97 15.86
N LYS A 234 0.68 -17.18 16.10
CA LYS A 234 0.17 -18.38 16.78
C LYS A 234 0.49 -19.65 15.99
N LYS A 235 0.33 -19.61 14.67
CA LYS A 235 0.60 -20.76 13.80
C LYS A 235 2.08 -21.16 13.81
N ILE A 236 2.99 -20.20 13.87
CA ILE A 236 4.42 -20.46 13.98
C ILE A 236 4.79 -21.09 15.33
N ASN A 237 4.16 -20.65 16.42
CA ASN A 237 4.41 -21.25 17.74
C ASN A 237 3.86 -22.70 17.83
N HIS A 238 2.78 -23.05 17.13
CA HIS A 238 2.29 -24.43 17.11
C HIS A 238 3.23 -25.38 16.35
N MET A 239 3.89 -24.90 15.29
CA MET A 239 4.93 -25.67 14.57
C MET A 239 6.21 -25.90 15.40
N GLU A 240 6.28 -25.41 16.64
CA GLU A 240 7.39 -25.63 17.57
C GLU A 240 7.12 -26.78 18.55
N VAL A 241 5.86 -27.23 18.68
CA VAL A 241 5.44 -28.26 19.64
C VAL A 241 5.34 -29.64 18.99
N GLU A 242 5.29 -29.71 17.66
CA GLU A 242 5.37 -30.93 16.84
C GLU A 242 6.80 -31.20 16.39
#